data_AF-A0A2M7QCT9-F1
#
_entry.id   AF-A0A2M7QCT9-F1
#
_cell.length_a   1.000
_cell.length_b   1.000
_cell.length_c   1.000
_cell.angle_alpha   90.00
_cell.angle_beta   90.00
_cell.angle_gamma   90.00
#
_symmetry.space_group_name_H-M   'P 1'
#
loop_
_entity.id
_entity.type
_entity.pdbx_description
1 polymer ?
#
loop_
_entity_poly.entity_id
_entity_poly.type
_entity_poly.pdbx_seq_one_letter_code
_entity_poly.pdbx_strand_id
1 'polypeptide(L)' 'MRRSSKKQKLDTILSTSNLKHTEALIIGDAPEEVKLGKRAGIITVAIMHGYYSTARLMRADPNYLISCLERLIGIIQKIE' A
#
# COMPACT_ATOMS: atom_id res chain seq x y z
N MET A 1 -25.28 -5.43 -7.04
CA MET A 1 -23.83 -5.65 -7.21
C MET A 1 -23.14 -5.47 -5.86
N ARG A 2 -22.64 -6.52 -5.22
CA ARG A 2 -22.06 -6.44 -3.86
C ARG A 2 -20.69 -5.74 -3.97
N ARG A 3 -20.60 -4.46 -3.58
CA ARG A 3 -19.31 -3.74 -3.51
C ARG A 3 -18.42 -4.45 -2.49
N SER A 4 -17.39 -5.16 -2.93
CA SER A 4 -16.38 -5.70 -2.03
C SER A 4 -15.51 -4.57 -1.51
N SER A 5 -15.24 -4.56 -0.20
CA SER A 5 -14.33 -3.58 0.40
C SER A 5 -12.89 -3.82 -0.09
N LYS A 6 -12.02 -2.79 0.00
CA LYS A 6 -10.60 -2.94 -0.33
C LYS A 6 -9.96 -4.07 0.49
N LYS A 7 -10.39 -4.23 1.74
CA LYS A 7 -10.00 -5.35 2.60
C LYS A 7 -10.35 -6.70 1.99
N GLN A 8 -11.62 -6.92 1.62
CA GLN A 8 -12.03 -8.19 1.02
C GLN A 8 -11.28 -8.53 -0.26
N LYS A 9 -10.99 -7.52 -1.08
CA LYS A 9 -10.18 -7.69 -2.30
C LYS A 9 -8.75 -8.11 -1.95
N LEU A 10 -8.12 -7.44 -0.98
CA LEU A 10 -6.79 -7.80 -0.52
C LEU A 10 -6.76 -9.22 0.06
N ASP A 11 -7.70 -9.55 0.95
CA ASP A 11 -7.80 -10.89 1.56
C ASP A 11 -7.97 -11.98 0.46
N THR A 12 -8.70 -11.67 -0.61
CA THR A 12 -8.86 -12.58 -1.76
C THR A 12 -7.53 -12.74 -2.52
N ILE A 13 -6.82 -11.65 -2.80
CA ILE A 13 -5.52 -11.70 -3.51
C ILE A 13 -4.50 -12.48 -2.68
N LEU A 14 -4.42 -12.25 -1.37
CA LEU A 14 -3.47 -12.93 -0.49
C LEU A 14 -3.80 -14.41 -0.30
N SER A 15 -5.09 -14.79 -0.29
CA SER A 15 -5.48 -16.20 -0.16
C SER A 15 -5.39 -16.99 -1.47
N THR A 16 -5.39 -16.32 -2.62
CA THR A 16 -5.31 -16.96 -3.95
C THR A 16 -3.93 -16.87 -4.60
N SER A 17 -3.05 -16.02 -4.08
CA SER A 17 -1.65 -15.95 -4.49
C SER A 17 -0.75 -16.71 -3.51
N ASN A 18 0.41 -17.17 -4.01
CA ASN A 18 1.45 -17.76 -3.17
C ASN A 18 2.51 -16.71 -2.76
N LEU A 19 2.11 -15.43 -2.73
CA LEU A 19 3.02 -14.30 -2.45
C LEU A 19 3.27 -14.23 -0.95
N LYS A 20 4.54 -14.07 -0.56
CA LYS A 20 4.87 -13.68 0.80
C LYS A 20 4.54 -12.21 1.01
N HIS A 21 4.25 -11.84 2.24
CA HIS A 21 4.00 -10.43 2.60
C HIS A 21 5.20 -9.52 2.28
N THR A 22 6.41 -10.07 2.21
CA THR A 22 7.66 -9.39 1.83
C THR A 22 7.83 -9.18 0.32
N GLU A 23 7.08 -9.92 -0.50
CA GLU A 23 7.12 -9.90 -1.98
C GLU A 23 6.03 -8.97 -2.55
N ALA A 24 5.27 -8.29 -1.67
CA ALA A 24 4.12 -7.47 -2.04
C ALA A 24 4.23 -6.03 -1.52
N LEU A 25 3.65 -5.10 -2.29
CA LEU A 25 3.54 -3.68 -1.96
C LEU A 25 2.08 -3.23 -2.07
N ILE A 26 1.62 -2.42 -1.12
CA ILE A 26 0.36 -1.68 -1.25
C ILE A 26 0.67 -0.20 -1.44
N ILE A 27 0.17 0.35 -2.54
CA ILE A 27 0.43 1.71 -2.98
C ILE A 27 -0.88 2.47 -3.03
N GLY A 28 -0.93 3.67 -2.44
CA GLY A 28 -2.13 4.50 -2.47
C GLY A 28 -1.91 5.93 -2.02
N ASP A 29 -2.85 6.79 -2.35
CA ASP A 29 -2.87 8.20 -1.96
C ASP A 29 -3.80 8.48 -0.78
N ALA A 30 -4.29 7.44 -0.09
CA ALA A 30 -5.09 7.57 1.11
C ALA A 30 -4.49 6.84 2.33
N PRO A 31 -4.76 7.33 3.55
CA PRO A 31 -4.42 6.63 4.79
C PRO A 31 -5.02 5.22 4.91
N GLU A 32 -6.06 4.91 4.13
CA GLU A 32 -6.74 3.61 4.16
C GLU A 32 -5.82 2.50 3.63
N GLU A 33 -5.11 2.72 2.53
CA GLU A 33 -4.17 1.75 1.96
C GLU A 33 -3.03 1.46 2.93
N VAL A 34 -2.49 2.50 3.57
CA VAL A 34 -1.42 2.36 4.57
C VAL A 34 -1.90 1.51 5.76
N LYS A 35 -3.08 1.82 6.31
CA LYS A 35 -3.66 1.04 7.41
C LYS A 35 -3.98 -0.40 7.00
N LEU A 36 -4.40 -0.61 5.75
CA LEU A 36 -4.72 -1.92 5.23
C LEU A 36 -3.47 -2.78 5.09
N GLY A 37 -2.42 -2.26 4.43
CA GLY A 37 -1.18 -3.00 4.25
C GLY A 37 -0.49 -3.34 5.55
N LYS A 38 -0.45 -2.41 6.50
CA LYS A 38 0.07 -2.69 7.85
C LYS A 38 -0.64 -3.83 8.56
N ARG A 39 -1.97 -3.86 8.52
CA ARG A 39 -2.74 -4.97 9.11
C ARG A 39 -2.48 -6.30 8.42
N ALA A 40 -2.16 -6.27 7.14
CA ALA A 40 -1.80 -7.45 6.37
C ALA A 40 -0.30 -7.79 6.44
N GLY A 41 0.53 -7.03 7.16
CA GLY A 41 1.98 -7.25 7.21
C GLY A 41 2.71 -6.93 5.89
N ILE A 42 2.08 -6.20 4.97
CA ILE A 42 2.59 -5.86 3.64
C ILE A 42 3.24 -4.49 3.67
N ILE A 43 4.31 -4.32 2.89
CA ILE A 43 5.02 -3.05 2.74
C ILE A 43 4.09 -1.99 2.13
N THR A 44 4.01 -0.81 2.76
CA THR A 44 3.11 0.28 2.36
C THR A 44 3.86 1.46 1.74
N VAL A 45 3.35 1.95 0.61
CA VAL A 45 3.88 3.12 -0.10
C VAL A 45 2.76 4.14 -0.24
N ALA A 46 2.89 5.28 0.42
CA ALA A 46 1.99 6.41 0.24
C ALA A 46 2.52 7.34 -0.86
N ILE A 47 1.67 7.72 -1.82
CA ILE A 47 2.03 8.72 -2.86
C ILE A 47 1.40 10.08 -2.54
N MET A 48 2.24 11.12 -2.55
CA MET A 48 1.82 12.51 -2.35
C MET A 48 1.09 13.07 -3.57
N HIS A 49 0.50 14.26 -3.40
CA HIS A 49 -0.21 15.01 -4.45
C HIS A 49 -1.49 14.34 -4.99
N GLY A 50 -1.96 13.29 -4.34
CA GLY A 50 -3.32 12.76 -4.52
C GLY A 50 -4.35 13.51 -3.68
N TYR A 51 -5.44 12.82 -3.31
CA TYR A 51 -6.58 13.44 -2.62
C TYR A 51 -6.27 13.83 -1.16
N TYR A 52 -5.46 13.04 -0.45
CA TYR A 52 -5.14 13.30 0.96
C TYR A 52 -3.88 14.14 1.11
N SER A 53 -3.87 15.04 2.10
CA SER A 53 -2.69 15.84 2.40
C SER A 53 -1.53 14.97 2.89
N THR A 54 -0.30 15.40 2.58
CA THR A 54 0.94 14.76 3.04
C THR A 54 0.93 14.50 4.55
N ALA A 55 0.46 15.47 5.34
CA ALA A 55 0.36 15.32 6.79
C ALA A 55 -0.60 14.20 7.24
N ARG A 56 -1.66 13.90 6.47
CA ARG A 56 -2.56 12.77 6.74
C ARG A 56 -1.92 11.44 6.36
N LEU A 57 -1.16 11.41 5.26
CA LEU A 57 -0.41 10.24 4.83
C LEU A 57 0.69 9.89 5.84
N MET A 58 1.48 10.86 6.27
CA MET A 58 2.52 10.68 7.29
C MET A 58 1.95 10.15 8.62
N ARG A 59 0.79 10.65 9.05
CA ARG A 59 0.11 10.15 10.26
C ARG A 59 -0.37 8.70 10.16
N ALA A 60 -0.54 8.18 8.96
CA ALA A 60 -0.82 6.75 8.76
C ALA A 60 0.45 5.89 8.88
N ASP A 61 1.63 6.53 8.92
CA ASP A 61 2.95 5.95 9.12
C ASP A 61 3.32 4.90 8.04
N PRO A 62 3.36 5.26 6.75
CA PRO A 62 3.72 4.32 5.69
C PRO A 62 5.20 3.93 5.77
N ASN A 63 5.56 2.76 5.23
CA ASN A 63 6.97 2.38 5.10
C ASN A 63 7.73 3.33 4.16
N TYR A 64 7.05 3.79 3.11
CA TYR A 64 7.60 4.75 2.17
C TYR A 64 6.58 5.86 1.88
N LEU A 65 7.07 7.10 1.80
CA LEU A 65 6.32 8.25 1.31
C LEU A 65 7.03 8.79 0.06
N ILE A 66 6.35 8.78 -1.08
CA ILE A 66 6.93 9.16 -2.38
C ILE A 66 6.19 10.35 -2.99
N SER A 67 6.92 11.20 -3.71
CA SER A 67 6.36 12.36 -4.41
C SER A 67 5.90 12.07 -5.84
N CYS A 68 6.37 10.96 -6.43
CA CYS A 68 6.10 10.54 -7.80
C CYS A 68 6.38 9.04 -7.98
N LEU A 69 5.82 8.45 -9.04
CA LEU A 69 5.87 6.99 -9.28
C LEU A 69 7.28 6.48 -9.65
N GLU A 70 8.14 7.32 -10.23
CA GLU A 70 9.51 6.93 -10.60
C GLU A 70 10.32 6.46 -9.39
N ARG A 71 10.03 6.99 -8.19
CA ARG A 71 10.66 6.55 -6.94
C ARG A 71 10.35 5.10 -6.58
N LEU A 72 9.25 4.56 -7.09
CA LEU A 72 8.83 3.19 -6.83
C LEU A 72 9.82 2.17 -7.41
N ILE A 73 10.49 2.50 -8.53
CA ILE A 73 11.46 1.60 -9.18
C ILE A 73 12.54 1.16 -8.18
N GLY A 74 13.12 2.12 -7.45
CA GLY A 74 14.15 1.84 -6.44
C GLY A 74 13.63 1.18 -5.16
N ILE A 75 12.31 1.21 -4.91
CA ILE A 75 11.68 0.48 -3.80
C ILE A 75 11.46 -0.98 -4.22
N ILE A 76 10.96 -1.21 -5.43
CA ILE A 76 10.72 -2.56 -5.98
C ILE A 76 12.03 -3.34 -6.07
N GLN A 77 13.14 -2.69 -6.39
CA GLN A 77 14.46 -3.34 -6.42
C GLN A 77 14.97 -3.82 -5.05
N LYS A 78 14.33 -3.43 -3.95
CA LYS A 78 14.72 -3.79 -2.57
C LYS A 78 13.81 -4.82 -1.92
N ILE A 79 12.72 -5.20 -2.58
CA ILE A 79 11.83 -6.26 -2.09
C ILE A 79 12.28 -7.59 -2.68
N GLU A 80 12.12 -8.66 -1.89
CA GLU A 80 12.47 -10.03 -2.27
C GLU A 80 11.45 -10.64 -3.22
#